data_AF-A0A0B2K1K1-F1
#
_entry.id   AF-A0A0B2K1K1-F1
#
_cell.length_a   1.000
_cell.length_b   1.000
_cell.length_c   1.000
_cell.angle_alpha   90.00
_cell.angle_beta   90.00
_cell.angle_gamma   90.00
#
_symmetry.space_group_name_H-M   'P 1'
#
loop_
_entity.id
_entity.type
_entity.pdbx_description
1 polymer ?
#
loop_
_entity_poly.entity_id
_entity_poly.type
_entity_poly.pdbx_seq_one_letter_code
_entity_poly.pdbx_strand_id
1 'polypeptide(L)'
;MMTAQQLKNSILQRAIEGKLVEQRPEEGTAKELLKEIKLEKEKLVKEGKIKKSKPMPAITEDEIPFEIPENWEWVRLGNIGGLERGSGLKRSEVIAEGKPCIRYGELYTTYNTRFSQAVSCTSIDVFDSCHKVHFGDILMSLTGENKQDIAMALTYEGKEELAMGGDMTKWFAHGMNPLYLTYVLNSPYGISCKQSLATGNIIIHISNDKLGSIILPIPPLSEQRRIVERLEQLLPLCDKLMMEQ
;
A
#
# COMPACT_ATOMS: atom_id res chain seq x y z
N MET A 1 -29.27 -12.60 0.25
CA MET A 1 -28.97 -11.32 -0.42
C MET A 1 -27.50 -11.00 -0.16
N MET A 2 -26.83 -10.35 -1.09
CA MET A 2 -25.44 -9.90 -0.92
C MET A 2 -25.42 -8.65 -0.01
N THR A 3 -24.53 -8.60 0.99
CA THR A 3 -24.36 -7.40 1.83
C THR A 3 -23.54 -6.33 1.10
N ALA A 4 -23.64 -5.07 1.54
CA ALA A 4 -22.85 -3.98 0.96
C ALA A 4 -21.32 -4.20 1.10
N GLN A 5 -20.88 -4.81 2.21
CA GLN A 5 -19.47 -5.21 2.38
C GLN A 5 -19.06 -6.31 1.39
N GLN A 6 -19.92 -7.29 1.14
CA GLN A 6 -19.65 -8.32 0.12
C GLN A 6 -19.54 -7.68 -1.27
N LEU A 7 -20.40 -6.71 -1.59
CA LEU A 7 -20.35 -5.97 -2.85
C LEU A 7 -19.03 -5.20 -3.00
N LYS A 8 -18.61 -4.47 -1.95
CA LYS A 8 -17.32 -3.77 -1.90
C LYS A 8 -16.15 -4.70 -2.20
N ASN A 9 -16.12 -5.86 -1.53
CA ASN A 9 -15.09 -6.88 -1.73
C ASN A 9 -15.09 -7.43 -3.17
N SER A 10 -16.27 -7.65 -3.75
CA SER A 10 -16.40 -8.11 -5.14
C SER A 10 -15.90 -7.08 -6.15
N ILE A 11 -16.21 -5.79 -5.94
CA ILE A 11 -15.72 -4.70 -6.79
C ILE A 11 -14.18 -4.62 -6.74
N LEU A 12 -13.59 -4.69 -5.55
CA LEU A 12 -12.13 -4.71 -5.38
C LEU A 12 -11.50 -5.95 -6.05
N GLN A 13 -12.10 -7.12 -5.88
CA GLN A 13 -11.60 -8.35 -6.52
C GLN A 13 -11.64 -8.24 -8.05
N ARG A 14 -12.73 -7.73 -8.62
CA ARG A 14 -12.83 -7.49 -10.07
C ARG A 14 -11.82 -6.45 -10.56
N ALA A 15 -11.46 -5.48 -9.74
CA ALA A 15 -10.44 -4.49 -10.06
C ALA A 15 -9.08 -5.12 -10.25
N ILE A 16 -8.68 -6.03 -9.36
CA ILE A 16 -7.35 -6.67 -9.39
C ILE A 16 -7.25 -7.85 -10.37
N GLU A 17 -8.38 -8.35 -10.85
CA GLU A 17 -8.46 -9.35 -11.93
C GLU A 17 -8.50 -8.72 -13.34
N GLY A 18 -8.45 -7.39 -13.45
CA GLY A 18 -8.56 -6.68 -14.74
C GLY A 18 -9.96 -6.73 -15.37
N LYS A 19 -11.01 -6.91 -14.54
CA LYS A 19 -12.42 -7.09 -14.97
C LYS A 19 -13.32 -5.91 -14.60
N LEU A 20 -12.75 -4.82 -14.08
CA LEU A 20 -13.49 -3.62 -13.67
C LEU A 20 -13.62 -2.58 -14.79
N VAL A 21 -12.62 -2.52 -15.69
CA VAL A 21 -12.57 -1.62 -16.84
C VAL A 21 -12.20 -2.42 -18.09
N GLU A 22 -12.54 -1.90 -19.27
CA GLU A 22 -12.22 -2.55 -20.56
C GLU A 22 -10.72 -2.61 -20.82
N GLN A 23 -10.20 -3.71 -21.37
CA GLN A 23 -8.79 -3.80 -21.77
C GLN A 23 -8.53 -2.97 -23.04
N ARG A 24 -7.44 -2.20 -23.05
CA ARG A 24 -7.09 -1.26 -24.13
C ARG A 24 -5.67 -1.50 -24.62
N PRO A 25 -5.47 -2.14 -25.79
CA PRO A 25 -4.14 -2.45 -26.32
C PRO A 25 -3.22 -1.22 -26.47
N GLU A 26 -3.80 -0.05 -26.75
CA GLU A 26 -3.08 1.21 -26.88
C GLU A 26 -2.48 1.73 -25.56
N GLU A 27 -2.90 1.20 -24.40
CA GLU A 27 -2.36 1.54 -23.08
C GLU A 27 -1.03 0.82 -22.77
N GLY A 28 -0.57 -0.07 -23.67
CA GLY A 28 0.71 -0.77 -23.56
C GLY A 28 0.66 -2.00 -22.65
N THR A 29 1.82 -2.39 -22.13
CA THR A 29 1.95 -3.57 -21.25
C THR A 29 2.60 -3.23 -19.91
N ALA A 30 2.25 -3.97 -18.87
CA ALA A 30 2.90 -3.85 -17.56
C ALA A 30 4.40 -4.14 -17.61
N LYS A 31 4.84 -4.97 -18.57
CA LYS A 31 6.25 -5.31 -18.78
C LYS A 31 7.13 -4.07 -19.07
N GLU A 32 6.62 -3.12 -19.84
CA GLU A 32 7.32 -1.88 -20.15
C GLU A 32 7.46 -1.00 -18.90
N LEU A 33 6.36 -0.81 -18.17
CA LEU A 33 6.34 -0.09 -16.90
C LEU A 33 7.31 -0.71 -15.87
N LEU A 34 7.30 -2.04 -15.72
CA LEU A 34 8.17 -2.73 -14.77
C LEU A 34 9.65 -2.65 -15.16
N LYS A 35 9.98 -2.55 -16.45
CA LYS A 35 11.34 -2.31 -16.91
C LYS A 35 11.82 -0.92 -16.47
N GLU A 36 11.00 0.11 -16.61
CA GLU A 36 11.31 1.48 -16.16
C GLU A 36 11.49 1.54 -14.64
N ILE A 37 10.57 0.93 -13.88
CA ILE A 37 10.63 0.87 -12.42
C ILE A 37 11.90 0.16 -11.95
N LYS A 38 12.28 -0.94 -12.62
CA LYS A 38 13.51 -1.66 -12.29
C LYS A 38 14.75 -0.77 -12.50
N LEU A 39 14.83 -0.06 -13.62
CA LEU A 39 15.94 0.85 -13.91
C LEU A 39 16.02 2.00 -12.89
N GLU A 40 14.90 2.64 -12.57
CA GLU A 40 14.87 3.73 -11.60
C GLU A 40 15.24 3.22 -10.20
N LYS A 41 14.74 2.04 -9.80
CA LYS A 41 15.14 1.42 -8.53
C LYS A 41 16.63 1.13 -8.46
N GLU A 42 17.22 0.56 -9.51
CA GLU A 42 18.66 0.29 -9.57
C GLU A 42 19.48 1.59 -9.44
N LYS A 43 19.02 2.68 -10.06
CA LYS A 43 19.63 4.01 -9.91
C LYS A 43 19.50 4.53 -8.47
N LEU A 44 18.32 4.48 -7.87
CA LEU A 44 18.09 4.92 -6.48
C LEU A 44 18.88 4.10 -5.46
N VAL A 45 19.12 2.81 -5.73
CA VAL A 45 20.01 1.96 -4.92
C VAL A 45 21.46 2.40 -5.04
N LYS A 46 21.94 2.73 -6.25
CA LYS A 46 23.31 3.27 -6.46
C LYS A 46 23.49 4.63 -5.78
N GLU A 47 22.45 5.45 -5.74
CA GLU A 47 22.41 6.74 -5.04
C GLU A 47 22.25 6.62 -3.52
N GLY A 48 22.02 5.41 -2.99
CA GLY A 48 21.82 5.18 -1.54
C GLY A 48 20.45 5.62 -1.00
N LYS A 49 19.51 6.02 -1.87
CA LYS A 49 18.14 6.43 -1.51
C LYS A 49 17.22 5.25 -1.22
N ILE A 50 17.52 4.08 -1.78
CA ILE A 50 16.87 2.81 -1.46
C ILE A 50 17.93 1.84 -0.94
N LYS A 51 17.64 1.17 0.18
CA LYS A 51 18.53 0.13 0.70
C LYS A 51 18.61 -1.05 -0.26
N LYS A 52 19.81 -1.53 -0.53
CA LYS A 52 20.03 -2.73 -1.34
C LYS A 52 19.38 -3.93 -0.65
N SER A 53 18.35 -4.51 -1.28
CA SER A 53 17.69 -5.72 -0.80
C SER A 53 18.27 -6.97 -1.46
N LYS A 54 18.03 -8.13 -0.85
CA LYS A 54 18.28 -9.42 -1.50
C LYS A 54 17.36 -9.56 -2.73
N PRO A 55 17.80 -10.24 -3.80
CA PRO A 55 16.93 -10.58 -4.91
C PRO A 55 15.72 -11.37 -4.42
N MET A 56 14.53 -11.00 -4.87
CA MET A 56 13.33 -11.78 -4.61
C MET A 56 13.32 -13.03 -5.49
N PRO A 57 12.80 -14.17 -4.99
CA PRO A 57 12.62 -15.36 -5.81
C PRO A 57 11.73 -15.07 -7.02
N ALA A 58 11.94 -15.82 -8.11
CA ALA A 58 11.00 -15.85 -9.22
C ALA A 58 9.61 -16.27 -8.71
N ILE A 59 8.57 -15.86 -9.43
CA ILE A 59 7.20 -16.27 -9.15
C ILE A 59 6.98 -17.59 -9.89
N THR A 60 6.48 -18.61 -9.18
CA THR A 60 6.14 -19.91 -9.76
C THR A 60 4.65 -20.01 -10.07
N GLU A 61 4.26 -20.97 -10.93
CA GLU A 61 2.86 -21.13 -11.34
C GLU A 61 1.92 -21.46 -10.18
N ASP A 62 2.41 -22.17 -9.15
CA ASP A 62 1.65 -22.51 -7.94
C ASP A 62 1.40 -21.31 -7.02
N GLU A 63 2.15 -20.21 -7.19
CA GLU A 63 1.90 -18.96 -6.47
C GLU A 63 0.80 -18.11 -7.12
N ILE A 64 0.42 -18.37 -8.37
CA ILE A 64 -0.54 -17.56 -9.12
C ILE A 64 -1.97 -17.84 -8.61
N PRO A 65 -2.64 -16.85 -7.98
CA PRO A 65 -3.92 -17.07 -7.31
C PRO A 65 -5.13 -17.06 -8.27
N PHE A 66 -5.00 -16.35 -9.39
CA PHE A 66 -6.05 -16.14 -10.38
C PHE A 66 -5.45 -15.63 -11.70
N GLU A 67 -6.24 -15.76 -12.77
CA GLU A 67 -5.91 -15.24 -14.10
C GLU A 67 -5.99 -13.71 -14.13
N ILE A 68 -5.04 -13.10 -14.86
CA ILE A 68 -4.98 -11.67 -15.16
C ILE A 68 -4.94 -11.46 -16.67
N PRO A 69 -5.28 -10.27 -17.18
CA PRO A 69 -5.16 -9.95 -18.60
C PRO A 69 -3.74 -10.15 -19.15
N GLU A 70 -3.62 -10.46 -20.44
CA GLU A 70 -2.32 -10.73 -21.10
C GLU A 70 -1.33 -9.56 -21.05
N ASN A 71 -1.82 -8.32 -20.95
CA ASN A 71 -1.02 -7.11 -20.85
C ASN A 71 -0.61 -6.77 -19.40
N TRP A 72 -1.01 -7.58 -18.41
CA TRP A 72 -0.64 -7.44 -17.00
C TRP A 72 0.50 -8.39 -16.63
N GLU A 73 1.16 -8.12 -15.51
CA GLU A 73 2.26 -8.94 -15.01
C GLU A 73 2.12 -9.16 -13.50
N TRP A 74 2.42 -10.37 -13.04
CA TRP A 74 2.62 -10.65 -11.61
C TRP A 74 4.03 -10.23 -11.20
N VAL A 75 4.14 -9.49 -10.09
CA VAL A 75 5.45 -9.03 -9.60
C VAL A 75 5.49 -8.96 -8.08
N ARG A 76 6.64 -9.33 -7.50
CA ARG A 76 6.88 -9.21 -6.06
C ARG A 76 6.89 -7.74 -5.65
N LEU A 77 6.15 -7.38 -4.60
CA LEU A 77 6.15 -6.03 -4.02
C LEU A 77 7.57 -5.54 -3.76
N GLY A 78 8.43 -6.40 -3.23
CA GLY A 78 9.83 -6.11 -2.93
C GLY A 78 10.70 -5.82 -4.15
N ASN A 79 10.23 -6.07 -5.38
CA ASN A 79 10.90 -5.67 -6.61
C ASN A 79 10.53 -4.26 -7.06
N ILE A 80 9.43 -3.69 -6.56
CA ILE A 80 8.96 -2.34 -6.89
C ILE A 80 9.33 -1.39 -5.74
N GLY A 81 10.03 -0.29 -6.03
CA GLY A 81 10.34 0.74 -5.03
C GLY A 81 11.12 0.23 -3.80
N GLY A 82 11.04 0.98 -2.70
CA GLY A 82 11.71 0.69 -1.42
C GLY A 82 10.73 0.55 -0.26
N LEU A 83 11.05 -0.32 0.70
CA LEU A 83 10.35 -0.43 1.98
C LEU A 83 11.24 0.10 3.11
N GLU A 84 10.71 1.02 3.90
CA GLU A 84 11.46 1.62 5.01
C GLU A 84 10.61 1.65 6.28
N ARG A 85 11.11 0.97 7.32
CA ARG A 85 10.53 0.99 8.65
C ARG A 85 10.78 2.36 9.28
N GLY A 86 9.76 2.92 9.92
CA GLY A 86 9.85 4.20 10.62
C GLY A 86 10.72 4.12 11.88
N SER A 87 10.85 5.25 12.57
CA SER A 87 11.66 5.32 13.79
C SER A 87 11.31 6.55 14.64
N GLY A 88 11.87 6.63 15.84
CA GLY A 88 12.01 7.89 16.58
C GLY A 88 10.79 8.37 17.37
N LEU A 89 9.56 8.07 16.93
CA LEU A 89 8.35 8.64 17.53
C LEU A 89 7.71 7.75 18.62
N LYS A 90 7.79 8.17 19.89
CA LYS A 90 7.08 7.55 21.03
C LYS A 90 5.70 8.17 21.25
N ARG A 91 4.86 7.46 22.00
CA ARG A 91 3.52 7.95 22.37
C ARG A 91 3.56 9.26 23.18
N SER A 92 4.51 9.38 24.10
CA SER A 92 4.67 10.56 24.97
C SER A 92 5.20 11.79 24.24
N GLU A 93 5.68 11.63 23.00
CA GLU A 93 6.24 12.70 22.17
C GLU A 93 5.21 13.26 21.18
N VAL A 94 3.98 12.74 21.21
CA VAL A 94 2.84 13.30 20.49
C VAL A 94 2.28 14.47 21.31
N ILE A 95 2.21 15.65 20.69
CA ILE A 95 1.81 16.92 21.30
C ILE A 95 0.70 17.58 20.46
N ALA A 96 0.03 18.58 21.03
CA ALA A 96 -1.11 19.25 20.40
C ALA A 96 -0.73 20.12 19.19
N GLU A 97 0.42 20.78 19.23
CA GLU A 97 0.89 21.70 18.18
C GLU A 97 2.37 21.45 17.89
N GLY A 98 2.73 21.44 16.60
CA GLY A 98 4.11 21.19 16.18
C GLY A 98 4.21 20.77 14.72
N LYS A 99 5.18 19.91 14.42
CA LYS A 99 5.35 19.31 13.10
C LYS A 99 4.50 18.05 12.96
N PRO A 100 3.92 17.78 11.77
CA PRO A 100 3.01 16.65 11.58
C PRO A 100 3.71 15.31 11.79
N CYS A 101 3.04 14.39 12.48
CA CYS A 101 3.54 13.04 12.72
C CYS A 101 2.41 12.00 12.68
N ILE A 102 2.75 10.74 12.47
CA ILE A 102 1.78 9.63 12.46
C ILE A 102 2.33 8.40 13.20
N ARG A 103 1.45 7.75 13.96
CA ARG A 103 1.69 6.45 14.59
C ARG A 103 0.76 5.38 14.03
N TYR A 104 1.16 4.12 14.20
CA TYR A 104 0.49 2.98 13.56
C TYR A 104 -1.00 2.87 13.93
N GLY A 105 -1.38 3.25 15.15
CA GLY A 105 -2.78 3.21 15.60
C GLY A 105 -3.70 4.12 14.78
N GLU A 106 -3.20 5.27 14.34
CA GLU A 106 -3.98 6.26 13.59
C GLU A 106 -4.33 5.78 12.18
N LEU A 107 -3.54 4.86 11.62
CA LEU A 107 -3.88 4.23 10.35
C LEU A 107 -5.26 3.56 10.41
N TYR A 108 -5.63 2.98 11.54
CA TYR A 108 -6.88 2.22 11.72
C TYR A 108 -8.04 3.05 12.25
N THR A 109 -7.73 4.00 13.13
CA THR A 109 -8.77 4.71 13.90
C THR A 109 -9.19 6.03 13.30
N THR A 110 -8.37 6.58 12.40
CA THR A 110 -8.48 8.00 12.01
C THR A 110 -8.63 8.16 10.50
N TYR A 111 -7.90 7.36 9.73
CA TYR A 111 -7.82 7.50 8.29
C TYR A 111 -8.52 6.36 7.56
N ASN A 112 -8.92 6.64 6.32
CA ASN A 112 -9.45 5.65 5.39
C ASN A 112 -8.36 5.22 4.41
N THR A 113 -8.70 4.94 3.15
CA THR A 113 -7.75 4.54 2.09
C THR A 113 -6.60 5.53 1.85
N ARG A 114 -6.78 6.80 2.21
CA ARG A 114 -5.80 7.86 2.03
C ARG A 114 -6.01 9.01 3.00
N PHE A 115 -5.00 9.86 3.13
CA PHE A 115 -5.07 11.08 3.92
C PHE A 115 -4.06 12.11 3.41
N SER A 116 -4.34 13.40 3.62
CA SER A 116 -3.48 14.52 3.21
C SER A 116 -2.98 15.37 4.38
N GLN A 117 -3.56 15.20 5.57
CA GLN A 117 -3.22 15.95 6.77
C GLN A 117 -3.12 15.03 7.98
N ALA A 118 -2.05 15.19 8.75
CA ALA A 118 -1.90 14.50 10.03
C ALA A 118 -2.80 15.14 11.09
N VAL A 119 -3.36 14.33 12.00
CA VAL A 119 -4.09 14.85 13.18
C VAL A 119 -3.17 15.03 14.37
N SER A 120 -2.02 14.35 14.37
CA SER A 120 -1.03 14.36 15.44
C SER A 120 0.18 15.20 15.07
N CYS A 121 0.76 15.88 16.06
CA CYS A 121 2.00 16.64 15.92
C CYS A 121 3.07 16.14 16.89
N THR A 122 4.32 16.49 16.60
CA THR A 122 5.49 16.27 17.47
C THR A 122 6.40 17.49 17.46
N SER A 123 7.38 17.55 18.37
CA SER A 123 8.35 18.64 18.40
C SER A 123 9.26 18.59 17.17
N ILE A 124 9.90 19.72 16.84
CA ILE A 124 10.82 19.80 15.70
C ILE A 124 11.99 18.80 15.83
N ASP A 125 12.53 18.65 17.04
CA ASP A 125 13.67 17.74 17.30
C ASP A 125 13.29 16.27 17.06
N VAL A 126 12.11 15.86 17.54
CA VAL A 126 11.61 14.50 17.31
C VAL A 126 11.30 14.31 15.84
N PHE A 127 10.63 15.28 15.21
CA PHE A 127 10.31 15.26 13.80
C PHE A 127 11.57 15.01 12.97
N ASP A 128 12.63 15.80 13.15
CA ASP A 128 13.88 15.71 12.38
C ASP A 128 14.64 14.40 12.59
N SER A 129 14.48 13.75 13.75
CA SER A 129 15.05 12.42 14.02
C SER A 129 14.28 11.25 13.39
N CYS A 130 13.03 11.47 12.97
CA CYS A 130 12.16 10.43 12.41
C CYS A 130 12.36 10.26 10.90
N HIS A 131 12.09 9.06 10.40
CA HIS A 131 11.90 8.86 8.96
C HIS A 131 10.71 9.68 8.47
N LYS A 132 10.87 10.28 7.29
CA LYS A 132 9.87 11.12 6.65
C LYS A 132 9.01 10.32 5.68
N VAL A 133 7.78 10.75 5.51
CA VAL A 133 6.83 10.27 4.52
C VAL A 133 6.52 11.44 3.58
N HIS A 134 6.46 11.15 2.29
CA HIS A 134 6.27 12.12 1.22
C HIS A 134 5.03 11.79 0.39
N PHE A 135 4.56 12.76 -0.38
CA PHE A 135 3.43 12.58 -1.29
C PHE A 135 3.60 11.32 -2.14
N GLY A 136 2.56 10.49 -2.19
CA GLY A 136 2.51 9.25 -2.95
C GLY A 136 3.03 8.04 -2.19
N ASP A 137 3.71 8.20 -1.05
CA ASP A 137 4.13 7.07 -0.23
C ASP A 137 2.91 6.31 0.31
N ILE A 138 3.04 4.99 0.39
CA ILE A 138 2.02 4.10 0.95
C ILE A 138 2.47 3.64 2.33
N LEU A 139 1.69 3.96 3.35
CA LEU A 139 1.94 3.57 4.73
C LEU A 139 1.26 2.25 5.06
N MET A 140 1.97 1.40 5.79
CA MET A 140 1.44 0.15 6.34
C MET A 140 1.89 0.00 7.79
N SER A 141 1.00 -0.51 8.63
CA SER A 141 1.36 -0.96 9.97
C SER A 141 2.19 -2.25 9.90
N LEU A 142 3.23 -2.36 10.73
CA LEU A 142 3.95 -3.62 10.93
C LEU A 142 3.43 -4.41 12.14
N THR A 143 2.64 -3.75 12.99
CA THR A 143 2.09 -4.30 14.21
C THR A 143 0.58 -4.05 14.25
N GLY A 144 -0.18 -5.06 14.70
CA GLY A 144 -1.63 -4.98 14.85
C GLY A 144 -2.12 -5.85 16.01
N GLU A 145 -3.37 -5.64 16.38
CA GLU A 145 -4.05 -6.39 17.46
C GLU A 145 -4.83 -7.60 16.92
N ASN A 146 -5.06 -7.64 15.60
CA ASN A 146 -5.70 -8.75 14.93
C ASN A 146 -5.06 -8.99 13.56
N LYS A 147 -5.31 -10.17 12.97
CA LYS A 147 -4.78 -10.52 11.65
C LYS A 147 -5.54 -9.85 10.50
N GLN A 148 -6.79 -9.46 10.69
CA GLN A 148 -7.61 -8.85 9.65
C GLN A 148 -7.04 -7.50 9.19
N ASP A 149 -6.55 -6.71 10.12
CA ASP A 149 -6.12 -5.35 9.87
C ASP A 149 -4.59 -5.24 9.66
N ILE A 150 -3.84 -6.33 9.84
CA ILE A 150 -2.37 -6.28 9.73
C ILE A 150 -1.90 -5.71 8.37
N ALA A 151 -0.99 -4.74 8.44
CA ALA A 151 -0.48 -4.01 7.28
C ALA A 151 -1.60 -3.44 6.39
N MET A 152 -2.65 -2.88 7.00
CA MET A 152 -3.58 -2.02 6.28
C MET A 152 -2.81 -0.90 5.58
N ALA A 153 -3.06 -0.74 4.28
CA ALA A 153 -2.32 0.20 3.44
C ALA A 153 -3.08 1.52 3.30
N LEU A 154 -2.37 2.65 3.38
CA LEU A 154 -2.92 3.98 3.20
C LEU A 154 -2.00 4.84 2.35
N THR A 155 -2.56 5.56 1.38
CA THR A 155 -1.80 6.52 0.57
C THR A 155 -1.69 7.87 1.27
N TYR A 156 -0.48 8.42 1.36
CA TYR A 156 -0.29 9.81 1.77
C TYR A 156 -0.36 10.76 0.57
N GLU A 157 -1.28 11.72 0.60
CA GLU A 157 -1.50 12.73 -0.46
C GLU A 157 -1.23 14.16 0.05
N GLY A 158 -0.54 14.30 1.18
CA GLY A 158 -0.21 15.60 1.75
C GLY A 158 0.93 16.31 1.03
N LYS A 159 0.97 17.63 1.16
CA LYS A 159 2.02 18.48 0.59
C LYS A 159 3.23 18.66 1.53
N GLU A 160 3.03 18.43 2.82
CA GLU A 160 4.07 18.58 3.83
C GLU A 160 4.80 17.25 4.05
N GLU A 161 5.99 17.29 4.63
CA GLU A 161 6.64 16.08 5.09
C GLU A 161 6.00 15.61 6.40
N LEU A 162 5.86 14.30 6.57
CA LEU A 162 5.25 13.68 7.74
C LEU A 162 6.25 12.78 8.47
N ALA A 163 6.41 12.92 9.79
CA ALA A 163 7.23 12.00 10.58
C ALA A 163 6.47 10.70 10.89
N MET A 164 7.11 9.54 10.72
CA MET A 164 6.48 8.22 10.92
C MET A 164 7.13 7.41 12.05
N GLY A 165 6.30 6.86 12.93
CA GLY A 165 6.73 6.02 14.05
C GLY A 165 7.24 4.61 13.67
N GLY A 166 7.88 3.96 14.64
CA GLY A 166 8.65 2.73 14.44
C GLY A 166 7.87 1.46 14.10
N ASP A 167 6.58 1.38 14.42
CA ASP A 167 5.74 0.20 14.16
C ASP A 167 5.01 0.27 12.81
N MET A 168 5.56 1.04 11.89
CA MET A 168 5.05 1.27 10.55
C MET A 168 6.17 1.12 9.53
N THR A 169 5.78 0.92 8.28
CA THR A 169 6.66 0.99 7.12
C THR A 169 6.02 1.88 6.08
N LYS A 170 6.86 2.53 5.28
CA LYS A 170 6.45 3.19 4.05
C LYS A 170 6.94 2.38 2.85
N TRP A 171 6.10 2.31 1.82
CA TRP A 171 6.46 1.85 0.49
C TRP A 171 6.53 3.07 -0.42
N PHE A 172 7.72 3.34 -0.95
CA PHE A 172 8.03 4.58 -1.66
C PHE A 172 8.78 4.30 -2.97
N ALA A 173 8.87 5.31 -3.84
CA ALA A 173 9.55 5.23 -5.14
C ALA A 173 9.08 4.04 -6.01
N HIS A 174 7.79 3.68 -5.91
CA HIS A 174 7.19 2.57 -6.64
C HIS A 174 6.92 2.88 -8.12
N GLY A 175 6.85 4.16 -8.51
CA GLY A 175 6.67 4.57 -9.92
C GLY A 175 5.30 4.23 -10.52
N MET A 176 4.27 4.08 -9.67
CA MET A 176 2.92 3.63 -10.04
C MET A 176 1.84 4.57 -9.50
N ASN A 177 0.57 4.31 -9.81
CA ASN A 177 -0.53 4.98 -9.12
C ASN A 177 -0.63 4.44 -7.67
N PRO A 178 -0.42 5.28 -6.64
CA PRO A 178 -0.36 4.81 -5.26
C PRO A 178 -1.72 4.29 -4.76
N LEU A 179 -2.84 4.85 -5.23
CA LEU A 179 -4.16 4.35 -4.85
C LEU A 179 -4.46 2.98 -5.44
N TYR A 180 -4.01 2.70 -6.67
CA TYR A 180 -4.15 1.37 -7.25
C TYR A 180 -3.49 0.32 -6.35
N LEU A 181 -2.23 0.57 -5.96
CA LEU A 181 -1.46 -0.30 -5.07
C LEU A 181 -2.12 -0.45 -3.70
N THR A 182 -2.62 0.65 -3.12
CA THR A 182 -3.37 0.62 -1.86
C THR A 182 -4.65 -0.22 -1.98
N TYR A 183 -5.40 -0.12 -3.07
CA TYR A 183 -6.57 -0.96 -3.31
C TYR A 183 -6.22 -2.43 -3.50
N VAL A 184 -5.13 -2.76 -4.20
CA VAL A 184 -4.64 -4.13 -4.31
C VAL A 184 -4.33 -4.70 -2.93
N LEU A 185 -3.58 -3.97 -2.10
CA LEU A 185 -3.18 -4.40 -0.77
C LEU A 185 -4.36 -4.53 0.20
N ASN A 186 -5.43 -3.75 0.01
CA ASN A 186 -6.64 -3.79 0.83
C ASN A 186 -7.78 -4.62 0.20
N SER A 187 -7.55 -5.24 -0.95
CA SER A 187 -8.50 -6.19 -1.55
C SER A 187 -8.58 -7.49 -0.72
N PRO A 188 -9.63 -8.33 -0.91
CA PRO A 188 -9.70 -9.64 -0.26
C PRO A 188 -8.44 -10.49 -0.46
N TYR A 189 -7.88 -10.47 -1.67
CA TYR A 189 -6.62 -11.12 -1.98
C TYR A 189 -5.45 -10.52 -1.17
N GLY A 190 -5.25 -9.21 -1.21
CA GLY A 190 -4.15 -8.55 -0.51
C GLY A 190 -4.21 -8.75 1.01
N ILE A 191 -5.41 -8.71 1.59
CA ILE A 191 -5.65 -9.02 3.00
C ILE A 191 -5.26 -10.48 3.29
N SER A 192 -5.70 -11.43 2.47
CA SER A 192 -5.37 -12.85 2.65
C SER A 192 -3.85 -13.11 2.61
N CYS A 193 -3.12 -12.47 1.69
CA CYS A 193 -1.66 -12.56 1.64
C CYS A 193 -1.01 -12.02 2.93
N LYS A 194 -1.45 -10.86 3.43
CA LYS A 194 -0.90 -10.28 4.67
C LYS A 194 -1.19 -11.17 5.88
N GLN A 195 -2.39 -11.76 5.95
CA GLN A 195 -2.78 -12.68 7.01
C GLN A 195 -1.95 -13.96 7.06
N SER A 196 -1.67 -14.57 5.91
CA SER A 196 -0.89 -15.81 5.83
C SER A 196 0.57 -15.60 6.21
N LEU A 197 1.09 -14.40 5.96
CA LEU A 197 2.48 -14.02 6.26
C LEU A 197 2.66 -13.51 7.70
N ALA A 198 1.61 -12.96 8.30
CA ALA A 198 1.66 -12.41 9.66
C ALA A 198 1.94 -13.50 10.72
N THR A 199 2.71 -13.11 11.73
CA THR A 199 3.16 -13.96 12.84
C THR A 199 2.70 -13.42 14.19
N GLY A 200 2.63 -14.29 15.20
CA GLY A 200 2.16 -13.95 16.54
C GLY A 200 0.68 -14.24 16.75
N ASN A 201 0.27 -14.31 18.01
CA ASN A 201 -1.09 -14.65 18.43
C ASN A 201 -1.80 -13.49 19.15
N ILE A 202 -1.10 -12.79 20.06
CA ILE A 202 -1.65 -11.64 20.81
C ILE A 202 -1.25 -10.33 20.14
N ILE A 203 0.03 -10.21 19.78
CA ILE A 203 0.55 -9.11 18.97
C ILE A 203 0.85 -9.71 17.60
N ILE A 204 0.12 -9.24 16.59
CA ILE A 204 0.31 -9.66 15.21
C ILE A 204 1.38 -8.78 14.57
N HIS A 205 2.36 -9.42 13.95
CA HIS A 205 3.49 -8.74 13.32
C HIS A 205 3.76 -9.26 11.91
N ILE A 206 4.10 -8.35 11.00
CA ILE A 206 4.61 -8.66 9.67
C ILE A 206 5.88 -7.84 9.41
N SER A 207 6.90 -8.47 8.82
CA SER A 207 8.17 -7.80 8.51
C SER A 207 8.18 -7.24 7.08
N ASN A 208 9.08 -6.29 6.81
CA ASN A 208 9.28 -5.77 5.44
C ASN A 208 9.68 -6.86 4.45
N ASP A 209 10.46 -7.86 4.87
CA ASP A 209 10.84 -8.98 4.00
C ASP A 209 9.61 -9.79 3.55
N LYS A 210 8.68 -10.03 4.48
CA LYS A 210 7.42 -10.72 4.20
C LYS A 210 6.48 -9.87 3.35
N LEU A 211 6.35 -8.57 3.64
CA LEU A 211 5.60 -7.66 2.75
C LEU A 211 6.18 -7.68 1.35
N GLY A 212 7.51 -7.68 1.22
CA GLY A 212 8.22 -7.76 -0.04
C GLY A 212 7.96 -9.04 -0.85
N SER A 213 7.58 -10.15 -0.21
CA SER A 213 7.30 -11.41 -0.91
C SER A 213 5.89 -11.49 -1.51
N ILE A 214 4.97 -10.60 -1.13
CA ILE A 214 3.62 -10.53 -1.71
C ILE A 214 3.73 -10.29 -3.22
N ILE A 215 3.05 -11.09 -4.03
CA ILE A 215 2.95 -10.87 -5.47
C ILE A 215 1.72 -9.99 -5.76
N LEU A 216 1.86 -9.05 -6.69
CA LEU A 216 0.84 -8.08 -7.03
C LEU A 216 0.53 -8.20 -8.52
N PRO A 217 -0.75 -8.15 -8.93
CA PRO A 217 -1.11 -8.06 -10.34
C PRO A 217 -0.94 -6.61 -10.77
N ILE A 218 -0.11 -6.35 -11.79
CA ILE A 218 0.22 -5.00 -12.21
C ILE A 218 -0.28 -4.77 -13.65
N PRO A 219 -1.14 -3.76 -13.88
CA PRO A 219 -1.53 -3.26 -15.20
C PRO A 219 -0.52 -2.23 -15.72
N PRO A 220 -0.63 -1.84 -17.01
CA PRO A 220 -0.07 -0.60 -17.51
C PRO A 220 -0.52 0.62 -16.68
N LEU A 221 0.32 1.66 -16.61
CA LEU A 221 0.08 2.82 -15.73
C LEU A 221 -1.22 3.58 -16.07
N SER A 222 -1.56 3.68 -17.35
CA SER A 222 -2.81 4.31 -17.80
C SER A 222 -4.03 3.55 -17.29
N GLU A 223 -4.01 2.21 -17.38
CA GLU A 223 -5.10 1.37 -16.90
C GLU A 223 -5.24 1.44 -15.37
N GLN A 224 -4.13 1.49 -14.61
CA GLN A 224 -4.17 1.71 -13.16
C GLN A 224 -4.98 2.97 -12.80
N ARG A 225 -4.81 4.07 -13.55
CA ARG A 225 -5.56 5.31 -13.33
C ARG A 225 -7.06 5.15 -13.59
N ARG A 226 -7.44 4.46 -14.67
CA ARG A 226 -8.86 4.21 -14.97
C ARG A 226 -9.52 3.28 -13.97
N ILE A 227 -8.80 2.27 -13.48
CA ILE A 227 -9.26 1.39 -12.40
C ILE A 227 -9.54 2.22 -11.14
N VAL A 228 -8.60 3.07 -10.74
CA VAL A 228 -8.77 3.95 -9.56
C VAL A 228 -9.95 4.88 -9.77
N GLU A 229 -10.07 5.55 -10.92
CA GLU A 229 -11.21 6.41 -11.23
C GLU A 229 -12.54 5.65 -11.12
N ARG A 230 -12.59 4.41 -11.59
CA ARG A 230 -13.81 3.60 -11.50
C ARG A 230 -14.12 3.15 -10.08
N LEU A 231 -13.11 2.78 -9.30
CA LEU A 231 -13.26 2.44 -7.88
C LEU A 231 -13.78 3.63 -7.08
N GLU A 232 -13.26 4.82 -7.34
CA GLU A 232 -13.65 6.08 -6.72
C GLU A 232 -15.12 6.47 -6.98
N GLN A 233 -15.68 6.03 -8.10
CA GLN A 233 -17.11 6.20 -8.37
C GLN A 233 -17.98 5.18 -7.63
N LEU A 234 -17.49 3.95 -7.42
CA LEU A 234 -18.29 2.81 -6.96
C LEU A 234 -18.23 2.59 -5.45
N LEU A 235 -17.05 2.71 -4.83
CA LEU A 235 -16.86 2.42 -3.42
C LEU A 235 -17.66 3.34 -2.50
N PRO A 236 -17.79 4.67 -2.77
CA PRO A 236 -18.63 5.54 -1.93
C PRO A 236 -20.11 5.15 -1.93
N LEU A 237 -20.60 4.50 -2.99
CA LEU A 237 -21.98 3.99 -3.04
C LEU A 237 -22.15 2.79 -2.11
N CYS A 238 -21.12 1.93 -2.02
CA CYS A 238 -21.11 0.81 -1.08
C CYS A 238 -21.06 1.32 0.36
N ASP A 239 -20.26 2.34 0.64
CA ASP A 239 -20.13 2.93 1.97
C ASP A 239 -21.45 3.56 2.43
N LYS A 240 -22.18 4.26 1.54
CA LYS A 240 -23.54 4.76 1.83
C LYS A 240 -24.51 3.63 2.18
N LEU A 241 -24.51 2.55 1.39
CA LEU A 241 -25.39 1.40 1.64
C LEU A 241 -25.08 0.69 2.97
N MET A 242 -23.84 0.77 3.47
CA MET A 242 -23.47 0.23 4.79
C MET A 242 -23.95 1.12 5.95
N MET A 243 -24.13 2.43 5.73
CA MET A 243 -24.64 3.37 6.75
C MET A 243 -26.17 3.35 6.87
N GLU A 244 -26.87 2.89 5.83
CA GLU A 244 -28.34 2.83 5.77
C GLU A 244 -28.92 1.50 6.30
N GLN A 245 -28.08 0.53 6.68
CA GLN A 245 -28.45 -0.78 7.24
C GLN A 245 -28.19 -0.84 8.73
#